data_AF-A0A2S5B9P0-F1
#
_entry.id   AF-A0A2S5B9P0-F1
#
_cell.length_a   1.000
_cell.length_b   1.000
_cell.length_c   1.000
_cell.angle_alpha   90.00
_cell.angle_beta   90.00
_cell.angle_gamma   90.00
#
_symmetry.space_group_name_H-M   'P 1'
#
loop_
_entity.id
_entity.type
_entity.pdbx_description
1 polymer ?
#
loop_
_entity_poly.entity_id
_entity_poly.type
_entity_poly.pdbx_seq_one_letter_code
_entity_poly.pdbx_strand_id
1 'polypeptide(L)'
;MPPYAASTSNVYRPSRWIIAWFVVSTALVAWDAGYMLMRPRSFPGGDLYWIWKPYTLYAQTDLVYSREAFEAKDGFAIGQTIMNVVESILNVVFLILAARHSPVAVLVGAIVTAMTASKTILYWLCDIFSGWASTGHNTRFEWWLLYALPNGPWIIAPGLIAVHFYRQIAKSLRIAAKMKTL
;
A
#
# COMPACT_ATOMS: atom_id res chain seq x y z
N MET A 1 50.12 15.57 -5.32
CA MET A 1 48.75 15.33 -4.81
C MET A 1 48.00 14.51 -5.84
N PRO A 2 47.52 13.29 -5.54
CA PRO A 2 46.65 12.58 -6.47
C PRO A 2 45.30 13.31 -6.55
N PRO A 3 44.67 13.39 -7.73
CA PRO A 3 43.42 14.09 -7.91
C PRO A 3 42.31 13.37 -7.12
N TYR A 4 41.53 14.17 -6.38
CA TYR A 4 40.33 13.75 -5.69
C TYR A 4 39.42 13.04 -6.70
N ALA A 5 39.35 11.71 -6.64
CA ALA A 5 38.44 10.94 -7.48
C ALA A 5 37.02 11.46 -7.19
N ALA A 6 36.37 12.03 -8.21
CA ALA A 6 35.00 12.46 -8.11
C ALA A 6 34.18 11.29 -7.57
N SER A 7 33.58 11.47 -6.38
CA SER A 7 32.65 10.52 -5.80
C SER A 7 31.61 10.20 -6.86
N THR A 8 31.65 8.98 -7.39
CA THR A 8 30.55 8.46 -8.21
C THR A 8 29.32 8.53 -7.32
N SER A 9 28.50 9.56 -7.51
CA SER A 9 27.22 9.68 -6.81
C SER A 9 26.53 8.33 -6.96
N ASN A 10 26.20 7.66 -5.85
CA ASN A 10 25.43 6.42 -5.89
C ASN A 10 24.00 6.77 -6.33
N VAL A 11 23.83 6.96 -7.64
CA VAL A 11 22.58 7.32 -8.29
C VAL A 11 21.68 6.09 -8.25
N TYR A 12 20.56 6.21 -7.55
CA TYR A 12 19.54 5.17 -7.56
C TYR A 12 18.50 5.43 -8.66
N ARG A 13 18.15 4.39 -9.40
CA ARG A 13 17.14 4.43 -10.47
C ARG A 13 16.24 3.19 -10.36
N PRO A 14 15.02 3.31 -9.79
CA PRO A 14 14.07 2.20 -9.78
C PRO A 14 13.69 1.79 -11.20
N SER A 15 13.28 0.54 -11.36
CA SER A 15 12.64 0.10 -12.60
C SER A 15 11.31 0.84 -12.82
N ARG A 16 10.93 1.01 -14.09
CA ARG A 16 9.69 1.74 -14.47
C ARG A 16 8.44 1.12 -13.84
N TRP A 17 8.39 -0.20 -13.69
CA TRP A 17 7.24 -0.87 -13.10
C TRP A 17 7.10 -0.59 -11.59
N ILE A 18 8.22 -0.41 -10.86
CA ILE A 18 8.19 0.00 -9.46
C ILE A 18 7.62 1.41 -9.37
N ILE A 19 8.13 2.36 -10.18
CA ILE A 19 7.58 3.72 -10.24
C ILE A 19 6.07 3.68 -10.54
N ALA A 20 5.66 2.89 -11.55
CA ALA A 20 4.25 2.75 -11.91
C ALA A 20 3.41 2.22 -10.75
N TRP A 21 3.89 1.20 -10.02
CA TRP A 21 3.22 0.71 -8.82
C TRP A 21 3.01 1.82 -7.80
N PHE A 22 4.06 2.58 -7.45
CA PHE A 22 3.96 3.65 -6.46
C PHE A 22 3.01 4.78 -6.88
N VAL A 23 2.99 5.16 -8.17
CA VAL A 23 2.06 6.18 -8.68
C VAL A 23 0.62 5.67 -8.66
N VAL A 24 0.37 4.49 -9.23
CA VAL A 24 -0.99 3.92 -9.34
C VAL A 24 -1.54 3.60 -7.96
N SER A 25 -0.75 2.96 -7.09
CA SER A 25 -1.19 2.63 -5.73
C SER A 25 -1.53 3.86 -4.92
N THR A 26 -0.74 4.94 -5.00
CA THR A 26 -1.04 6.20 -4.30
C THR A 26 -2.37 6.79 -4.76
N ALA A 27 -2.64 6.80 -6.06
CA ALA A 27 -3.89 7.33 -6.58
C ALA A 27 -5.11 6.48 -6.15
N LEU A 28 -5.00 5.15 -6.25
CA LEU A 28 -6.08 4.23 -5.86
C LEU A 28 -6.35 4.27 -4.36
N VAL A 29 -5.31 4.30 -3.53
CA VAL A 29 -5.44 4.37 -2.07
C VAL A 29 -5.97 5.73 -1.61
N ALA A 30 -5.58 6.81 -2.27
CA ALA A 30 -6.17 8.13 -1.99
C ALA A 30 -7.67 8.16 -2.31
N TRP A 31 -8.08 7.52 -3.41
CA TRP A 31 -9.49 7.39 -3.76
C TRP A 31 -10.26 6.56 -2.73
N ASP A 32 -9.69 5.44 -2.30
CA ASP A 32 -10.25 4.54 -1.29
C ASP A 32 -10.37 5.19 0.09
N ALA A 33 -9.30 5.84 0.55
CA ALA A 33 -9.31 6.59 1.79
C ALA A 33 -10.31 7.76 1.73
N GLY A 34 -10.45 8.39 0.55
CA GLY A 34 -11.46 9.41 0.30
C GLY A 34 -12.87 8.89 0.53
N TYR A 35 -13.22 7.71 0.01
CA TYR A 35 -14.52 7.07 0.26
C TYR A 35 -14.75 6.89 1.76
N MET A 36 -13.75 6.32 2.46
CA MET A 36 -13.87 5.94 3.87
C MET A 36 -13.96 7.13 4.83
N LEU A 37 -13.16 8.18 4.59
CA LEU A 37 -13.10 9.39 5.41
C LEU A 37 -14.27 10.34 5.16
N MET A 38 -14.89 10.28 3.97
CA MET A 38 -16.03 11.13 3.63
C MET A 38 -17.39 10.51 3.99
N ARG A 39 -17.43 9.36 4.68
CA ARG A 39 -18.69 8.78 5.17
C ARG A 39 -19.33 9.74 6.21
N PRO A 40 -20.66 10.00 6.15
CA PRO A 40 -21.66 9.34 5.30
C PRO A 40 -21.91 10.04 3.94
N ARG A 41 -21.23 11.14 3.61
CA ARG A 41 -21.43 11.89 2.35
C ARG A 41 -21.10 11.07 1.10
N SER A 42 -20.17 10.11 1.23
CA SER A 42 -19.79 9.18 0.18
C SER A 42 -20.76 8.01 -0.02
N PHE A 43 -21.69 7.76 0.91
CA PHE A 43 -22.67 6.68 0.80
C PHE A 43 -23.84 7.02 -0.12
N PRO A 44 -24.59 6.01 -0.63
CA PRO A 44 -25.85 6.25 -1.33
C PRO A 44 -26.76 7.21 -0.54
N GLY A 45 -27.25 8.25 -1.23
CA GLY A 45 -28.04 9.34 -0.65
C GLY A 45 -27.21 10.55 -0.16
N GLY A 46 -25.88 10.44 -0.09
CA GLY A 46 -24.99 11.56 0.25
C GLY A 46 -24.67 12.46 -0.95
N ASP A 47 -24.22 13.68 -0.67
CA ASP A 47 -23.92 14.71 -1.68
C ASP A 47 -22.63 14.44 -2.48
N LEU A 48 -21.73 13.61 -1.95
CA LEU A 48 -20.50 13.19 -2.63
C LEU A 48 -20.58 11.78 -3.23
N TYR A 49 -21.70 11.08 -3.07
CA TYR A 49 -21.89 9.70 -3.53
C TYR A 49 -21.54 9.49 -5.00
N TRP A 50 -21.81 10.48 -5.84
CA TRP A 50 -21.60 10.39 -7.28
C TRP A 50 -20.13 10.12 -7.66
N ILE A 51 -19.19 10.52 -6.80
CA ILE A 51 -17.75 10.24 -6.95
C ILE A 51 -17.51 8.74 -6.76
N TRP A 52 -18.06 8.16 -5.69
CA TRP A 52 -17.79 6.78 -5.27
C TRP A 52 -18.91 5.79 -5.56
N LYS A 53 -19.73 6.01 -6.61
CA LYS A 53 -20.81 5.07 -7.00
C LYS A 53 -20.38 3.59 -7.04
N PRO A 54 -19.18 3.22 -7.56
CA PRO A 54 -18.75 1.82 -7.59
C PRO A 54 -18.65 1.17 -6.19
N TYR A 55 -18.44 1.97 -5.14
CA TYR A 55 -18.34 1.46 -3.77
C TYR A 55 -19.67 0.94 -3.23
N THR A 56 -20.82 1.20 -3.86
CA THR A 56 -22.08 0.55 -3.46
C THR A 56 -22.00 -0.96 -3.61
N LEU A 57 -21.48 -1.44 -4.75
CA LEU A 57 -21.28 -2.87 -4.95
C LEU A 57 -20.19 -3.38 -4.01
N TYR A 58 -19.08 -2.65 -3.90
CA TYR A 58 -17.95 -3.09 -3.08
C TYR A 58 -18.31 -3.19 -1.58
N ALA A 59 -19.08 -2.24 -1.05
CA ALA A 59 -19.55 -2.25 0.33
C ALA A 59 -20.60 -3.34 0.63
N GLN A 60 -21.23 -3.90 -0.41
CA GLN A 60 -22.07 -5.09 -0.28
C GLN A 60 -21.23 -6.36 -0.30
N THR A 61 -20.08 -6.36 -0.98
CA THR A 61 -19.14 -7.50 -0.95
C THR A 61 -18.34 -7.53 0.34
N ASP A 62 -17.82 -6.40 0.77
CA ASP A 62 -16.92 -6.28 1.90
C ASP A 62 -17.52 -5.33 2.93
N LEU A 63 -18.09 -5.92 3.99
CA LEU A 63 -18.86 -5.16 4.96
C LEU A 63 -18.03 -4.16 5.77
N VAL A 64 -16.69 -4.23 5.74
CA VAL A 64 -15.82 -3.19 6.32
C VAL A 64 -16.11 -1.80 5.71
N TYR A 65 -16.52 -1.78 4.44
CA TYR A 65 -16.87 -0.56 3.70
C TYR A 65 -18.33 -0.16 3.85
N SER A 66 -19.14 -0.95 4.56
CA SER A 66 -20.58 -0.76 4.64
C SER A 66 -21.00 0.38 5.57
N ARG A 67 -22.29 0.74 5.46
CA ARG A 67 -22.92 1.71 6.36
C ARG A 67 -23.05 1.14 7.76
N GLU A 68 -23.37 -0.14 7.87
CA GLU A 68 -23.50 -0.86 9.14
C GLU A 68 -22.18 -0.81 9.93
N ALA A 69 -21.03 -1.09 9.30
CA ALA A 69 -19.73 -0.99 9.96
C ALA A 69 -19.39 0.44 10.41
N PHE A 70 -19.76 1.45 9.61
CA PHE A 70 -19.60 2.85 9.98
C PHE A 70 -20.47 3.25 11.19
N GLU A 71 -21.75 2.86 11.19
CA GLU A 71 -22.69 3.15 12.27
C GLU A 71 -22.36 2.38 13.56
N ALA A 72 -21.84 1.16 13.43
CA ALA A 72 -21.29 0.36 14.53
C ALA A 72 -19.98 0.92 15.12
N LYS A 73 -19.40 1.95 14.50
CA LYS A 73 -18.10 2.54 14.87
C LYS A 73 -16.99 1.49 14.91
N ASP A 74 -16.95 0.60 13.92
CA ASP A 74 -15.88 -0.38 13.80
C ASP A 74 -14.53 0.34 13.60
N GLY A 75 -13.65 0.20 14.61
CA GLY A 75 -12.33 0.82 14.64
C GLY A 75 -11.37 0.26 13.59
N PHE A 76 -11.61 -0.96 13.11
CA PHE A 76 -10.73 -1.60 12.14
C PHE A 76 -10.75 -0.86 10.79
N ALA A 77 -11.94 -0.58 10.27
CA ALA A 77 -12.15 0.09 8.98
C ALA A 77 -11.43 1.45 8.91
N ILE A 78 -11.62 2.28 9.93
CA ILE A 78 -11.00 3.61 9.98
C ILE A 78 -9.50 3.52 10.28
N GLY A 79 -9.08 2.57 11.13
CA GLY A 79 -7.66 2.33 11.40
C GLY A 79 -6.88 1.96 10.13
N GLN A 80 -7.41 1.03 9.33
CA GLN A 80 -6.88 0.68 8.01
C GLN A 80 -6.79 1.91 7.08
N THR A 81 -7.83 2.74 7.08
CA THR A 81 -7.88 3.97 6.29
C THR A 81 -6.81 4.99 6.69
N ILE A 82 -6.52 5.14 7.98
CA ILE A 82 -5.44 6.02 8.44
C ILE A 82 -4.07 5.47 8.03
N MET A 83 -3.88 4.15 8.11
CA MET A 83 -2.65 3.53 7.61
C MET A 83 -2.47 3.74 6.10
N ASN A 84 -3.54 3.67 5.31
CA ASN A 84 -3.56 4.02 3.88
C ASN A 84 -3.04 5.45 3.61
N VAL A 85 -3.39 6.42 4.45
CA VAL A 85 -2.88 7.80 4.35
C VAL A 85 -1.38 7.86 4.63
N VAL A 86 -0.92 7.20 5.70
CA VAL A 86 0.52 7.13 6.05
C VAL A 86 1.32 6.49 4.92
N GLU A 87 0.83 5.39 4.36
CA GLU A 87 1.44 4.71 3.22
C GLU A 87 1.51 5.61 1.99
N SER A 88 0.44 6.35 1.69
CA SER A 88 0.40 7.27 0.56
C SER A 88 1.43 8.39 0.69
N ILE A 89 1.63 8.92 1.91
CA ILE A 89 2.69 9.90 2.19
C ILE A 89 4.06 9.29 1.92
N LEU A 90 4.32 8.08 2.42
CA LEU A 90 5.60 7.39 2.21
C LEU A 90 5.83 7.03 0.73
N ASN A 91 4.78 6.68 -0.01
CA ASN A 91 4.86 6.46 -1.45
C ASN A 91 5.29 7.74 -2.19
N VAL A 92 4.71 8.88 -1.83
CA VAL A 92 5.12 10.19 -2.40
C VAL A 92 6.56 10.52 -2.03
N VAL A 93 6.98 10.28 -0.78
CA VAL A 93 8.38 10.44 -0.36
C VAL A 93 9.31 9.56 -1.19
N PHE A 94 8.95 8.29 -1.41
CA PHE A 94 9.70 7.39 -2.29
C PHE A 94 9.82 7.97 -3.71
N LEU A 95 8.72 8.43 -4.31
CA LEU A 95 8.71 8.98 -5.67
C LEU A 95 9.60 10.23 -5.78
N ILE A 96 9.54 11.13 -4.80
CA ILE A 96 10.41 12.32 -4.74
C ILE A 96 11.88 11.92 -4.65
N LEU A 97 12.22 10.99 -3.75
CA LEU A 97 13.60 10.51 -3.59
C LEU A 97 14.11 9.79 -4.84
N ALA A 98 13.26 9.00 -5.49
CA ALA A 98 13.57 8.30 -6.73
C ALA A 98 13.81 9.28 -7.89
N ALA A 99 12.99 10.33 -8.02
CA ALA A 99 13.18 11.39 -9.01
C ALA A 99 14.48 12.16 -8.82
N ARG A 100 14.93 12.32 -7.56
CA ARG A 100 16.23 12.92 -7.21
C ARG A 100 17.39 11.92 -7.24
N HIS A 101 17.14 10.70 -7.70
CA HIS A 101 18.10 9.61 -7.73
C HIS A 101 18.77 9.28 -6.38
N SER A 102 18.09 9.55 -5.27
CA SER A 102 18.63 9.32 -3.94
C SER A 102 18.62 7.82 -3.59
N PRO A 103 19.74 7.25 -3.10
CA PRO A 103 19.78 5.87 -2.63
C PRO A 103 18.91 5.62 -1.40
N VAL A 104 18.53 6.68 -0.67
CA VAL A 104 17.57 6.60 0.46
C VAL A 104 16.20 6.11 0.00
N ALA A 105 15.84 6.29 -1.27
CA ALA A 105 14.59 5.76 -1.82
C ALA A 105 14.48 4.23 -1.66
N VAL A 106 15.59 3.50 -1.69
CA VAL A 106 15.59 2.05 -1.47
C VAL A 106 15.09 1.71 -0.07
N LEU A 107 15.52 2.47 0.95
CA LEU A 107 15.11 2.26 2.34
C LEU A 107 13.63 2.60 2.53
N VAL A 108 13.21 3.78 2.06
CA VAL A 108 11.80 4.20 2.17
C VAL A 108 10.88 3.24 1.42
N GLY A 109 11.27 2.87 0.21
CA GLY A 109 10.53 1.91 -0.61
C GLY A 109 10.40 0.55 0.07
N ALA A 110 11.46 0.06 0.74
CA ALA A 110 11.42 -1.19 1.49
C ALA A 110 10.41 -1.13 2.64
N ILE A 111 10.44 -0.04 3.42
CA ILE A 111 9.55 0.16 4.57
C ILE A 111 8.09 0.18 4.12
N VAL A 112 7.74 1.05 3.17
CA VAL A 112 6.34 1.24 2.77
C VAL A 112 5.77 0.01 2.08
N THR A 113 6.54 -0.69 1.24
CA THR A 113 6.06 -1.93 0.60
C THR A 113 5.90 -3.07 1.61
N ALA A 114 6.75 -3.16 2.63
CA ALA A 114 6.56 -4.10 3.73
C ALA A 114 5.30 -3.78 4.54
N MET A 115 5.05 -2.49 4.83
CA MET A 115 3.84 -2.03 5.51
C MET A 115 2.59 -2.42 4.73
N THR A 116 2.55 -2.13 3.42
CA THR A 116 1.41 -2.44 2.56
C THR A 116 1.10 -3.93 2.53
N ALA A 117 2.10 -4.77 2.29
CA ALA A 117 1.90 -6.22 2.31
C ALA A 117 1.40 -6.70 3.69
N SER A 118 2.04 -6.26 4.77
CA SER A 118 1.69 -6.67 6.14
C SER A 118 0.28 -6.25 6.54
N LYS A 119 -0.09 -5.02 6.20
CA LYS A 119 -1.41 -4.44 6.49
C LYS A 119 -2.50 -5.18 5.71
N THR A 120 -2.29 -5.47 4.43
CA THR A 120 -3.27 -6.24 3.64
C THR A 120 -3.35 -7.71 4.08
N ILE A 121 -2.24 -8.31 4.53
CA ILE A 121 -2.29 -9.64 5.16
C ILE A 121 -3.13 -9.57 6.45
N LEU A 122 -2.90 -8.58 7.31
CA LEU A 122 -3.70 -8.37 8.51
C LEU A 122 -5.19 -8.19 8.16
N TYR A 123 -5.50 -7.49 7.08
CA TYR A 123 -6.85 -7.31 6.56
C TYR A 123 -7.58 -8.63 6.31
N TRP A 124 -6.92 -9.55 5.62
CA TRP A 124 -7.47 -10.89 5.36
C TRP A 124 -7.57 -11.72 6.63
N LEU A 125 -6.53 -11.68 7.47
CA LEU A 125 -6.51 -12.44 8.72
C LEU A 125 -7.60 -12.00 9.69
N CYS A 126 -7.91 -10.70 9.77
CA CYS A 126 -9.01 -10.20 10.59
C CYS A 126 -10.35 -10.79 10.17
N ASP A 127 -10.62 -10.89 8.86
CA ASP A 127 -11.85 -11.50 8.38
C ASP A 127 -11.86 -13.03 8.57
N ILE A 128 -10.74 -13.71 8.31
CA ILE A 128 -10.60 -15.15 8.56
C ILE A 128 -10.86 -15.49 10.03
N PHE A 129 -10.23 -14.75 10.95
CA PHE A 129 -10.31 -15.02 12.39
C PHE A 129 -11.60 -14.50 13.05
N SER A 130 -12.36 -13.64 12.37
CA SER A 130 -13.73 -13.29 12.78
C SER A 130 -14.78 -14.29 12.28
N GLY A 131 -14.37 -15.37 11.61
CA GLY A 131 -15.28 -16.35 11.02
C GLY A 131 -15.92 -15.86 9.72
N TRP A 132 -15.19 -15.06 8.94
CA TRP A 132 -15.63 -14.43 7.70
C TRP A 132 -16.77 -13.44 7.90
N ALA A 133 -16.71 -12.66 8.98
CA ALA A 133 -17.79 -11.75 9.35
C ALA A 133 -18.06 -10.66 8.30
N SER A 134 -17.05 -10.28 7.50
CA SER A 134 -17.14 -9.18 6.53
C SER A 134 -17.43 -9.66 5.13
N THR A 135 -16.98 -10.87 4.75
CA THR A 135 -17.08 -11.35 3.36
C THR A 135 -17.70 -12.74 3.21
N GLY A 136 -18.03 -13.42 4.31
CA GLY A 136 -18.52 -14.80 4.29
C GLY A 136 -19.92 -14.99 3.72
N HIS A 137 -20.69 -13.91 3.58
CA HIS A 137 -22.03 -13.93 2.97
C HIS A 137 -22.01 -13.97 1.44
N ASN A 138 -20.88 -13.71 0.81
CA ASN A 138 -20.76 -13.72 -0.66
C ASN A 138 -20.78 -15.14 -1.23
N THR A 139 -21.22 -15.28 -2.48
CA THR A 139 -20.95 -16.52 -3.22
C THR A 139 -19.44 -16.69 -3.44
N ARG A 140 -18.97 -17.93 -3.62
CA ARG A 140 -17.54 -18.20 -3.87
C ARG A 140 -17.01 -17.42 -5.07
N PHE A 141 -17.83 -17.28 -6.12
CA PHE A 141 -17.43 -16.55 -7.32
C PHE A 141 -17.31 -15.04 -7.06
N GLU A 142 -18.30 -14.42 -6.41
CA GLU A 142 -18.26 -13.00 -6.06
C GLU A 142 -17.12 -12.70 -5.10
N TRP A 143 -16.89 -13.56 -4.10
CA TRP A 143 -15.76 -13.44 -3.20
C TRP A 143 -14.43 -13.42 -3.96
N TRP A 144 -14.23 -14.36 -4.89
CA TRP A 144 -13.01 -14.39 -5.70
C TRP A 144 -12.87 -13.15 -6.58
N LEU A 145 -13.93 -12.74 -7.27
CA LEU A 145 -13.91 -11.67 -8.25
C LEU A 145 -13.81 -10.27 -7.62
N LEU A 146 -14.58 -10.03 -6.56
CA LEU A 146 -14.80 -8.71 -5.97
C LEU A 146 -14.00 -8.47 -4.69
N TYR A 147 -13.52 -9.52 -4.01
CA TYR A 147 -12.68 -9.38 -2.83
C TYR A 147 -11.25 -9.86 -3.08
N ALA A 148 -11.05 -11.14 -3.45
CA ALA A 148 -9.71 -11.72 -3.53
C ALA A 148 -8.87 -11.16 -4.68
N LEU A 149 -9.44 -11.07 -5.89
CA LEU A 149 -8.76 -10.56 -7.07
C LEU A 149 -8.30 -9.08 -6.93
N PRO A 150 -9.11 -8.14 -6.41
CA PRO A 150 -8.65 -6.77 -6.22
C PRO A 150 -7.67 -6.61 -5.05
N ASN A 151 -7.82 -7.39 -3.96
CA ASN A 151 -6.94 -7.27 -2.79
C ASN A 151 -5.62 -8.04 -2.92
N GLY A 152 -5.60 -9.18 -3.61
CA GLY A 152 -4.40 -10.02 -3.78
C GLY A 152 -3.15 -9.30 -4.33
N PRO A 153 -3.29 -8.44 -5.36
CA PRO A 153 -2.18 -7.63 -5.87
C PRO A 153 -1.48 -6.77 -4.81
N TRP A 154 -2.21 -6.30 -3.78
CA TRP A 154 -1.68 -5.53 -2.65
C TRP A 154 -0.83 -6.35 -1.67
N ILE A 155 -0.76 -7.68 -1.84
CA ILE A 155 0.19 -8.54 -1.14
C ILE A 155 1.35 -8.87 -2.07
N ILE A 156 1.03 -9.33 -3.29
CA ILE A 156 2.03 -9.88 -4.22
C ILE A 156 2.98 -8.80 -4.74
N ALA A 157 2.46 -7.71 -5.29
CA ALA A 157 3.29 -6.66 -5.88
C ALA A 157 4.21 -5.98 -4.85
N PRO A 158 3.71 -5.49 -3.70
CA PRO A 158 4.59 -4.89 -2.70
C PRO A 158 5.51 -5.92 -2.05
N GLY A 159 5.10 -7.19 -1.90
CA GLY A 159 5.99 -8.26 -1.45
C GLY A 159 7.20 -8.46 -2.37
N LEU A 160 6.97 -8.49 -3.70
CA LEU A 160 8.05 -8.58 -4.69
C LEU A 160 8.96 -7.35 -4.67
N ILE A 161 8.39 -6.15 -4.54
CA ILE A 161 9.14 -4.90 -4.45
C ILE A 161 9.98 -4.86 -3.16
N ALA A 162 9.41 -5.27 -2.02
CA ALA A 162 10.10 -5.33 -0.74
C ALA A 162 11.31 -6.25 -0.82
N VAL A 163 11.15 -7.48 -1.35
CA VAL A 163 12.26 -8.42 -1.55
C VAL A 163 13.34 -7.83 -2.47
N HIS A 164 12.95 -7.11 -3.51
CA HIS A 164 13.89 -6.42 -4.39
C HIS A 164 14.71 -5.37 -3.62
N PHE A 165 14.08 -4.53 -2.80
CA PHE A 165 14.78 -3.55 -1.98
C PHE A 165 15.62 -4.17 -0.87
N TYR A 166 15.14 -5.23 -0.20
CA TYR A 166 15.91 -5.95 0.82
C TYR A 166 17.23 -6.49 0.26
N ARG A 167 17.21 -7.04 -0.96
CA ARG A 167 18.42 -7.51 -1.64
C ARG A 167 19.42 -6.37 -1.89
N GLN A 168 18.94 -5.19 -2.28
CA GLN A 168 19.79 -4.01 -2.47
C GLN A 168 20.40 -3.51 -1.15
N ILE A 169 19.59 -3.44 -0.10
CA ILE A 169 20.04 -3.06 1.25
C ILE A 169 21.10 -4.06 1.73
N ALA A 170 20.82 -5.37 1.66
CA ALA A 170 21.76 -6.41 2.06
C ALA A 170 23.08 -6.37 1.27
N LYS A 171 23.03 -6.10 -0.04
CA LYS A 171 24.24 -5.91 -0.86
C LYS A 171 25.06 -4.72 -0.34
N SER A 172 24.41 -3.60 -0.08
CA SER A 172 25.07 -2.38 0.41
C SER A 172 25.72 -2.59 1.79
N LEU A 173 25.02 -3.27 2.71
CA LEU A 173 25.55 -3.64 4.02
C LEU A 173 26.77 -4.55 3.92
N ARG A 174 26.75 -5.56 3.03
CA ARG A 174 27.90 -6.46 2.82
C ARG A 174 29.12 -5.73 2.26
N ILE A 175 28.93 -4.78 1.34
CA ILE A 175 30.02 -3.96 0.79
C ILE A 175 30.59 -3.07 1.90
N ALA A 176 29.73 -2.38 2.65
CA ALA A 176 30.15 -1.52 3.75
C ALA A 176 30.92 -2.30 4.84
N ALA A 177 30.49 -3.53 5.16
CA ALA A 177 31.19 -4.38 6.12
C ALA A 177 32.60 -4.75 5.63
N LYS A 178 32.77 -5.12 4.35
CA LYS A 178 34.09 -5.44 3.77
C LYS A 178 35.06 -4.25 3.74
N MET A 179 34.54 -3.04 3.55
CA MET A 179 35.38 -1.83 3.55
C MET A 179 35.84 -1.41 4.95
N LYS A 180 35.18 -1.90 6.01
CA LYS A 180 35.58 -1.63 7.41
C LYS A 180 36.59 -2.63 7.97
N THR A 181 36.77 -3.77 7.32
CA THR A 181 37.70 -4.83 7.73
C THR A 181 39.03 -4.80 6.96
N LEU A 182 39.27 -3.76 6.15
CA LEU A 182 40.55 -3.39 5.54
C LEU A 182 40.99 -2.03 6.10
#